data_AF-A0A0U2RE16-F1
#
_entry.id   AF-A0A0U2RE16-F1
#
_cell.length_a   1.000
_cell.length_b   1.000
_cell.length_c   1.000
_cell.angle_alpha   90.00
_cell.angle_beta   90.00
_cell.angle_gamma   90.00
#
_symmetry.space_group_name_H-M   'P 1'
#
loop_
_entity.id
_entity.type
_entity.pdbx_description
1 polymer ?
#
loop_
_entity_poly.entity_id
_entity_poly.type
_entity_poly.pdbx_seq_one_letter_code
_entity_poly.pdbx_strand_id
1 'polypeptide(L)'
;GTMLVQWVWGGFAVDNATLTRFFTIHFLLPFIVAAMVMIHLLFLHQTGSNNPLGTNSNIDKIPFHPYFSFKDIMGFIILLMTLTILTLLNPYLLGDPDNFIPANPLVTPIHIQPEWY
;
A
#
# COMPACT_ATOMS: atom_id res chain seq x y z
N GLY A 1 -14.34 -18.46 16.40
CA GLY A 1 -12.95 -18.08 16.07
C GLY A 1 -12.23 -19.19 15.31
N THR A 2 -11.98 -20.32 15.97
CA THR A 2 -11.15 -21.43 15.46
C THR A 2 -11.51 -21.91 14.05
N MET A 3 -12.80 -22.13 13.78
CA MET A 3 -13.26 -22.54 12.46
C MET A 3 -12.86 -21.55 11.36
N LEU A 4 -13.01 -20.24 11.61
CA LEU A 4 -12.67 -19.21 10.63
C LEU A 4 -11.15 -19.14 10.39
N VAL A 5 -10.35 -19.29 11.45
CA VAL A 5 -8.87 -19.33 11.34
C VAL A 5 -8.41 -20.51 10.49
N GLN A 6 -8.90 -21.72 10.80
CA GLN A 6 -8.56 -22.92 10.04
C GLN A 6 -9.09 -22.85 8.59
N TRP A 7 -10.24 -22.21 8.38
CA TRP A 7 -10.76 -21.95 7.05
C TRP A 7 -9.87 -21.00 6.25
N VAL A 8 -9.31 -19.96 6.86
CA VAL A 8 -8.33 -19.06 6.20
C VAL A 8 -7.05 -19.81 5.88
N TRP A 9 -6.50 -20.57 6.84
CA TRP A 9 -5.28 -21.36 6.63
C TRP A 9 -5.46 -22.48 5.60
N GLY A 10 -6.67 -23.05 5.49
CA GLY A 10 -6.93 -24.24 4.69
C GLY A 10 -6.38 -25.51 5.35
N GLY A 11 -6.25 -25.50 6.68
CA GLY A 11 -5.63 -26.56 7.48
C GLY A 11 -5.57 -26.20 8.97
N PHE A 12 -4.80 -26.97 9.74
CA PHE A 12 -4.67 -26.75 11.19
C PHE A 12 -3.57 -25.75 11.58
N ALA A 13 -2.70 -25.39 10.62
CA ALA A 13 -1.62 -24.42 10.77
C ALA A 13 -1.38 -23.70 9.44
N VAL A 14 -0.54 -22.67 9.45
CA VAL A 14 -0.06 -22.00 8.23
C VAL A 14 0.86 -22.96 7.48
N ASP A 15 0.52 -23.27 6.23
CA ASP A 15 1.27 -24.20 5.38
C ASP A 15 1.08 -23.84 3.89
N ASN A 16 1.48 -24.70 2.97
CA ASN A 16 1.42 -24.49 1.51
C ASN A 16 0.04 -24.04 0.99
N ALA A 17 -1.04 -24.58 1.56
CA ALA A 17 -2.40 -24.17 1.21
C ALA A 17 -2.66 -22.69 1.54
N THR A 18 -2.11 -22.21 2.65
CA THR A 18 -2.19 -20.80 3.05
C THR A 18 -1.37 -19.93 2.10
N LEU A 19 -0.11 -20.31 1.83
CA LEU A 19 0.80 -19.53 0.98
C LEU A 19 0.26 -19.34 -0.44
N THR A 20 -0.24 -20.42 -1.06
CA THR A 20 -0.82 -20.38 -2.41
C THR A 20 -2.04 -19.46 -2.47
N ARG A 21 -2.89 -19.49 -1.44
CA ARG A 21 -4.06 -18.61 -1.35
C ARG A 21 -3.67 -17.17 -1.10
N PHE A 22 -2.71 -16.93 -0.22
CA PHE A 22 -2.22 -15.57 0.08
C PHE A 22 -1.61 -14.94 -1.16
N PHE A 23 -0.84 -15.69 -1.95
CA PHE A 23 -0.35 -15.21 -3.25
C PHE A 23 -1.50 -14.84 -4.20
N THR A 24 -2.51 -15.70 -4.32
CA THR A 24 -3.67 -15.45 -5.20
C THR A 24 -4.46 -14.21 -4.77
N ILE A 25 -4.68 -14.05 -3.46
CA ILE A 25 -5.37 -12.89 -2.89
C ILE A 25 -4.52 -11.62 -3.06
N HIS A 26 -3.22 -11.70 -2.77
CA HIS A 26 -2.28 -10.59 -2.97
C HIS A 26 -2.21 -10.14 -4.42
N PHE A 27 -2.30 -11.07 -5.38
CA PHE A 27 -2.37 -10.73 -6.79
C PHE A 27 -3.68 -10.02 -7.15
N LEU A 28 -4.82 -10.47 -6.62
CA LEU A 28 -6.13 -9.93 -6.96
C LEU A 28 -6.40 -8.55 -6.31
N LEU A 29 -6.00 -8.37 -5.05
CA LEU A 29 -6.33 -7.18 -4.27
C LEU A 29 -5.92 -5.84 -4.90
N PRO A 30 -4.72 -5.68 -5.50
CA PRO A 30 -4.33 -4.45 -6.18
C PRO A 30 -5.31 -4.01 -7.28
N PHE A 31 -5.91 -4.96 -8.01
CA PHE A 31 -6.91 -4.64 -9.04
C PHE A 31 -8.24 -4.18 -8.44
N ILE A 32 -8.65 -4.79 -7.33
CA ILE A 32 -9.83 -4.34 -6.57
C ILE A 32 -9.58 -2.93 -6.04
N VAL A 33 -8.38 -2.66 -5.49
CA VAL A 33 -7.98 -1.32 -5.03
C VAL A 33 -7.99 -0.31 -6.18
N ALA A 34 -7.48 -0.66 -7.37
CA ALA A 34 -7.54 0.21 -8.53
C ALA A 34 -8.99 0.55 -8.94
N ALA A 35 -9.91 -0.41 -8.91
CA ALA A 35 -11.33 -0.16 -9.15
C ALA A 35 -11.94 0.77 -8.08
N MET A 36 -11.59 0.56 -6.80
CA MET A 36 -12.03 1.44 -5.71
C MET A 36 -11.47 2.86 -5.85
N VAL A 37 -10.23 3.03 -6.33
CA VAL A 37 -9.65 4.35 -6.62
C VAL A 37 -10.46 5.08 -7.69
N MET A 38 -10.93 4.40 -8.74
CA MET A 38 -11.79 5.02 -9.76
C MET A 38 -13.13 5.47 -9.19
N ILE A 39 -13.75 4.66 -8.32
CA ILE A 39 -14.99 5.03 -7.63
C ILE A 39 -14.75 6.22 -6.69
N HIS A 40 -13.63 6.21 -5.96
CA HIS A 40 -13.23 7.32 -5.10
C HIS A 40 -13.08 8.62 -5.90
N LEU A 41 -12.36 8.59 -7.03
CA LEU A 41 -12.18 9.75 -7.90
C LEU A 41 -13.49 10.21 -8.55
N LEU A 42 -14.41 9.29 -8.89
CA LEU A 42 -15.74 9.64 -9.38
C LEU A 42 -16.50 10.51 -8.36
N PHE A 43 -16.52 10.10 -7.09
CA PHE A 43 -17.17 10.88 -6.03
C PHE A 43 -16.45 12.20 -5.76
N LEU A 44 -15.11 12.21 -5.79
CA LEU A 44 -14.33 13.43 -5.68
C LEU A 44 -14.68 14.43 -6.80
N HIS A 45 -14.87 13.96 -8.03
CA HIS A 45 -15.25 14.83 -9.15
C HIS A 45 -16.67 15.40 -9.06
N GLN A 46 -17.57 14.79 -8.28
CA GLN A 46 -18.91 15.35 -8.08
C GLN A 46 -18.89 16.62 -7.22
N THR A 47 -17.98 16.72 -6.26
CA THR A 47 -17.87 17.88 -5.35
C THR A 47 -16.69 18.79 -5.69
N GLY A 48 -15.65 18.26 -6.34
CA GLY A 48 -14.34 18.89 -6.46
C GLY A 48 -13.52 18.77 -5.17
N SER A 49 -12.24 19.17 -5.25
CA SER A 49 -11.31 19.20 -4.11
C SER A 49 -11.66 20.29 -3.11
N ASN A 50 -11.44 20.00 -1.83
CA ASN A 50 -11.43 21.02 -0.79
C ASN A 50 -10.12 21.86 -0.86
N ASN A 51 -10.07 22.96 -0.10
CA ASN A 51 -8.89 23.82 0.01
C ASN A 51 -8.50 24.03 1.48
N PRO A 52 -7.28 24.52 1.78
CA PRO A 52 -6.78 24.65 3.14
C PRO A 52 -7.63 25.51 4.08
N LEU A 53 -8.41 26.47 3.53
CA LEU A 53 -9.30 27.32 4.32
C LEU A 53 -10.65 26.66 4.62
N GLY A 54 -10.97 25.54 3.96
CA GLY A 54 -12.24 24.82 4.12
C GLY A 54 -13.46 25.60 3.61
N THR A 55 -13.27 26.72 2.92
CA THR A 55 -14.34 27.56 2.37
C THR A 55 -14.67 27.17 0.92
N ASN A 56 -15.74 27.71 0.34
CA ASN A 56 -16.10 27.39 -1.05
C ASN A 56 -15.10 28.01 -2.04
N SER A 57 -14.43 27.17 -2.84
CA SER A 57 -13.42 27.57 -3.82
C SER A 57 -13.98 27.96 -5.20
N ASN A 58 -15.30 27.87 -5.43
CA ASN A 58 -15.91 28.15 -6.74
C ASN A 58 -15.66 29.58 -7.26
N ILE A 59 -15.37 30.53 -6.37
CA ILE A 59 -15.07 31.92 -6.73
C ILE A 59 -13.72 32.09 -7.43
N ASP A 60 -12.80 31.13 -7.27
CA ASP A 60 -11.43 31.21 -7.79
C ASP A 60 -10.90 29.82 -8.16
N LYS A 61 -11.45 29.27 -9.25
CA LYS A 61 -10.99 28.00 -9.82
C LYS A 61 -9.98 28.27 -10.93
N ILE A 62 -8.86 27.55 -10.86
CA ILE A 62 -7.88 27.45 -11.94
C ILE A 62 -7.98 26.09 -12.62
N PRO A 63 -7.66 25.98 -13.93
CA PRO A 63 -7.65 24.69 -14.61
C PRO A 63 -6.57 23.76 -14.03
N PHE A 64 -6.81 22.45 -14.12
CA PHE A 64 -5.85 21.44 -13.64
C PHE A 64 -4.51 21.54 -14.39
N HIS A 65 -4.55 21.59 -15.71
CA HIS A 65 -3.39 21.85 -16.56
C HIS A 65 -3.30 23.35 -16.91
N PRO A 66 -2.14 24.00 -16.79
CA PRO A 66 -0.82 23.44 -16.49
C PRO A 66 -0.48 23.34 -14.99
N TYR A 67 -1.23 24.02 -14.13
CA TYR A 67 -0.85 24.32 -12.75
C TYR A 67 -0.59 23.09 -11.88
N PHE A 68 -1.59 22.23 -11.72
CA PHE A 68 -1.47 21.03 -10.90
C PHE A 68 -0.68 19.94 -11.61
N SER A 69 -0.73 19.86 -12.95
CA SER A 69 0.10 18.91 -13.70
C SER A 69 1.60 19.09 -13.43
N PHE A 70 2.13 20.31 -13.50
CA PHE A 70 3.55 20.54 -13.21
C PHE A 70 3.89 20.40 -11.73
N LYS A 71 2.98 20.80 -10.84
CA LYS A 71 3.13 20.58 -9.39
C LYS A 71 3.24 19.09 -9.06
N ASP A 72 2.39 18.26 -9.66
CA ASP A 72 2.38 16.81 -9.45
C ASP A 72 3.63 16.16 -10.03
N ILE A 73 4.09 16.58 -11.23
CA ILE A 73 5.35 16.10 -11.81
C ILE A 73 6.52 16.37 -10.85
N MET A 74 6.60 17.55 -10.26
CA MET A 74 7.62 17.86 -9.25
C MET A 74 7.53 16.93 -8.04
N GLY A 75 6.31 16.67 -7.56
CA GLY A 75 6.07 15.68 -6.49
C GLY A 75 6.55 14.27 -6.85
N PHE A 76 6.26 13.80 -8.07
CA PHE A 76 6.72 12.51 -8.56
C PHE A 76 8.25 12.44 -8.68
N ILE A 77 8.91 13.51 -9.10
CA ILE A 77 10.39 13.58 -9.14
C ILE A 77 10.97 13.38 -7.74
N ILE A 78 10.41 14.06 -6.72
CA ILE A 78 10.86 13.92 -5.34
C ILE A 78 10.61 12.49 -4.84
N LEU A 79 9.41 11.94 -5.06
CA LEU A 79 9.08 10.56 -4.69
C LEU A 79 10.07 9.55 -5.30
N LEU A 80 10.30 9.62 -6.61
CA LEU A 80 11.23 8.73 -7.30
C LEU A 80 12.68 8.93 -6.85
N MET A 81 13.11 10.15 -6.55
CA MET A 81 14.42 10.40 -5.96
C MET A 81 14.58 9.70 -4.61
N THR A 82 13.62 9.87 -3.70
CA THR A 82 13.69 9.24 -2.37
C THR A 82 13.66 7.72 -2.46
N LEU A 83 12.83 7.16 -3.35
CA LEU A 83 12.76 5.72 -3.59
C LEU A 83 14.08 5.19 -4.17
N THR A 84 14.67 5.86 -5.15
CA THR A 84 15.95 5.44 -5.75
C THR A 84 17.11 5.54 -4.78
N ILE A 85 17.16 6.58 -3.95
CA ILE A 85 18.15 6.70 -2.88
C ILE A 85 18.03 5.52 -1.89
N LEU A 86 16.82 5.20 -1.44
CA LEU A 86 16.59 4.09 -0.53
C LEU A 86 17.02 2.76 -1.16
N THR A 87 16.58 2.47 -2.39
CA THR A 87 16.83 1.18 -3.03
C THR A 87 18.29 0.98 -3.44
N LEU A 88 19.01 2.03 -3.82
CA LEU A 88 20.40 1.92 -4.28
C LEU A 88 21.41 2.05 -3.15
N LEU A 89 21.14 2.86 -2.12
CA LEU A 89 22.10 3.08 -1.02
C LEU A 89 21.86 2.16 0.17
N ASN A 90 20.61 1.96 0.61
CA ASN A 90 20.29 1.15 1.79
C ASN A 90 18.98 0.34 1.60
N PRO A 91 18.96 -0.65 0.69
CA PRO A 91 17.73 -1.37 0.31
C PRO A 91 17.06 -2.11 1.47
N TYR A 92 17.80 -2.43 2.53
CA TYR A 92 17.29 -3.17 3.70
C TYR A 92 17.01 -2.28 4.92
N LEU A 93 17.14 -0.95 4.80
CA LEU A 93 16.94 -0.02 5.93
C LEU A 93 15.57 -0.16 6.61
N LEU A 94 14.54 -0.47 5.83
CA LEU A 94 13.15 -0.60 6.30
C LEU A 94 12.69 -2.05 6.44
N GLY A 95 13.59 -3.03 6.28
CA GLY A 95 13.29 -4.46 6.37
C GLY A 95 13.80 -5.08 7.67
N ASP A 96 13.24 -6.22 8.03
CA ASP A 96 13.70 -7.02 9.18
C ASP A 96 14.73 -8.08 8.72
N PRO A 97 15.92 -8.17 9.34
CA PRO A 97 16.93 -9.17 8.97
C PRO A 97 16.44 -10.62 9.16
N ASP A 98 15.48 -10.90 10.05
CA ASP A 98 14.97 -12.26 10.27
C ASP A 98 14.23 -12.81 9.03
N ASN A 99 13.73 -11.95 8.14
CA ASN A 99 13.09 -12.36 6.88
C ASN A 99 14.06 -12.94 5.84
N PHE A 100 15.38 -12.90 6.09
CA PHE A 100 16.38 -13.63 5.30
C PHE A 100 16.56 -15.08 5.77
N ILE A 101 15.97 -15.45 6.91
CA ILE A 101 15.99 -16.82 7.43
C ILE A 101 14.74 -17.55 6.91
N PRO A 102 14.86 -18.72 6.26
CA PRO A 102 13.70 -19.49 5.85
C PRO A 102 12.79 -19.83 7.05
N ALA A 103 11.47 -19.74 6.83
CA ALA A 103 10.49 -20.00 7.87
C ALA A 103 10.67 -21.39 8.51
N ASN A 104 10.67 -21.44 9.84
CA ASN A 104 10.73 -22.66 10.62
C ASN A 104 9.54 -22.71 11.60
N PRO A 105 8.54 -23.60 11.40
CA PRO A 105 7.35 -23.64 12.24
C PRO A 105 7.62 -24.07 13.69
N LEU A 106 8.82 -24.58 13.99
CA LEU A 106 9.22 -25.01 15.34
C LEU A 106 9.99 -23.94 16.12
N VAL A 107 10.35 -22.82 15.49
CA VAL A 107 11.17 -21.77 16.11
C VAL A 107 10.53 -20.41 15.86
N THR A 108 10.20 -19.71 16.94
CA THR A 108 9.78 -18.31 16.87
C THR A 108 10.98 -17.40 17.15
N PRO A 109 11.25 -16.37 16.33
CA PRO A 109 12.28 -15.38 16.63
C PRO A 109 12.01 -14.66 17.96
N ILE A 110 13.08 -14.31 18.67
CA ILE A 110 13.00 -13.73 20.03
C ILE A 110 12.34 -12.35 20.02
N HIS A 111 12.56 -11.57 18.96
CA HIS A 111 12.06 -10.20 18.81
C HIS A 111 11.06 -10.06 17.66
N ILE A 112 10.17 -11.05 17.47
CA ILE A 112 9.16 -11.03 16.40
C ILE A 112 8.32 -9.74 16.41
N GLN A 113 8.24 -9.09 15.26
CA GLN A 113 7.52 -7.84 15.05
C GLN A 113 6.97 -7.77 13.61
N PRO A 114 5.88 -7.02 13.36
CA PRO A 114 5.44 -6.72 12.00
C PRO A 114 6.36 -5.68 11.34
N GLU A 115 6.17 -5.48 10.03
CA GLU A 115 6.73 -4.32 9.35
C GLU A 115 6.20 -3.00 9.94
N TRP A 116 6.88 -1.90 9.64
CA TRP A 116 6.72 -0.62 10.34
C TRP A 116 5.43 0.16 10.06
N TYR A 117 4.62 -0.22 9.07
CA TYR A 117 3.46 0.56 8.57
C TYR A 117 2.09 -0.08 8.88
#